data_AF-A0A3D1TGK9-F1
#
_entry.id   AF-A0A3D1TGK9-F1
#
_cell.length_a   1.000
_cell.length_b   1.000
_cell.length_c   1.000
_cell.angle_alpha   90.00
_cell.angle_beta   90.00
_cell.angle_gamma   90.00
#
_symmetry.space_group_name_H-M   'P 1'
#
loop_
_entity.id
_entity.type
_entity.pdbx_description
1 polymer ?
#
loop_
_entity_poly.entity_id
_entity_poly.type
_entity_poly.pdbx_seq_one_letter_code
_entity_poly.pdbx_strand_id
1 'polypeptide(L)'
;MNRKQLHRLGLRAGPALDAAVGACIAAARAGLSRAEIRRAVQAIIDNPHTHQDDPIWSPVALALLGPEAAVAVDSGSEAPWRSWGHELDPASIRQMEQACRLPIAVRGALMPDAHVGYGLPIGGVLAT
;
A
#
# COMPACT_ATOMS: atom_id res chain seq x y z
N MET A 1 -1.99 -7.53 27.58
CA MET A 1 -2.73 -8.71 27.06
C MET A 1 -1.76 -9.84 26.77
N ASN A 2 -2.19 -11.10 26.67
CA ASN A 2 -1.29 -12.22 26.34
C ASN A 2 -1.49 -12.72 24.89
N ARG A 3 -0.52 -13.48 24.36
CA ARG A 3 -0.53 -13.99 22.97
C ARG A 3 -1.78 -14.83 22.65
N LYS A 4 -2.27 -15.63 23.62
CA LYS A 4 -3.52 -16.42 23.47
C LYS A 4 -4.75 -15.54 23.27
N GLN A 5 -4.82 -14.39 23.93
CA GLN A 5 -5.92 -13.43 23.77
C GLN A 5 -5.87 -12.76 22.38
N LEU A 6 -4.68 -12.38 21.91
CA LEU A 6 -4.50 -11.80 20.58
C LEU A 6 -4.88 -12.79 19.47
N HIS A 7 -4.54 -14.07 19.62
CA HIS A 7 -4.99 -15.13 18.72
C HIS A 7 -6.52 -15.24 18.64
N ARG A 8 -7.21 -15.13 19.79
CA ARG A 8 -8.68 -15.19 19.83
C ARG A 8 -9.35 -13.99 19.14
N LEU A 9 -8.66 -12.85 19.08
CA LEU A 9 -9.14 -11.66 18.37
C LEU A 9 -8.91 -11.73 16.85
N GLY A 10 -8.22 -12.76 16.35
CA GLY A 10 -8.01 -12.98 14.92
C GLY A 10 -6.57 -12.82 14.44
N LEU A 11 -5.64 -12.39 15.31
CA LEU A 11 -4.23 -12.27 14.94
C LEU A 11 -3.58 -13.65 14.82
N ARG A 12 -3.15 -14.03 13.61
CA ARG A 12 -2.42 -15.28 13.37
C ARG A 12 -0.93 -15.12 13.67
N ALA A 13 -0.21 -16.23 13.82
CA ALA A 13 1.23 -16.19 14.04
C ALA A 13 1.93 -15.52 12.85
N GLY A 14 2.78 -14.54 13.12
CA GLY A 14 3.43 -13.72 12.11
C GLY A 14 3.74 -12.30 12.61
N PRO A 15 4.22 -11.42 11.72
CA PRO A 15 4.68 -10.07 12.08
C PRO A 15 3.64 -9.24 12.83
N ALA A 16 2.36 -9.33 12.44
CA ALA A 16 1.28 -8.59 13.08
C ALA A 16 1.06 -8.99 14.55
N LEU A 17 1.22 -10.27 14.88
CA LEU A 17 1.08 -10.74 16.26
C LEU A 17 2.26 -10.32 17.13
N ASP A 18 3.48 -10.36 16.59
CA ASP A 18 4.68 -9.93 17.32
C ASP A 18 4.67 -8.41 17.55
N ALA A 19 4.26 -7.64 16.53
CA ALA A 19 4.02 -6.21 16.65
C ALA A 19 2.94 -5.90 17.70
N ALA A 20 1.82 -6.63 17.70
CA ALA A 20 0.73 -6.43 18.67
C ALA A 20 1.16 -6.71 20.11
N VAL A 21 2.06 -7.67 20.34
CA VAL A 21 2.64 -7.92 21.67
C VAL A 21 3.45 -6.72 22.13
N GLY A 22 4.33 -6.17 21.28
CA GLY A 22 5.12 -4.98 21.58
C GLY A 22 4.25 -3.75 21.87
N ALA A 23 3.25 -3.49 21.00
CA ALA A 23 2.32 -2.37 21.15
C ALA A 23 1.48 -2.48 22.43
N CYS A 24 1.04 -3.68 22.81
CA CYS A 24 0.34 -3.89 24.08
C CYS A 24 1.20 -3.53 25.31
N ILE A 25 2.51 -3.77 25.25
CA ILE A 25 3.44 -3.42 26.34
C ILE A 25 3.64 -1.91 26.39
N ALA A 26 3.83 -1.26 25.25
CA ALA A 26 3.96 0.19 25.16
C ALA A 26 2.69 0.90 25.64
N ALA A 27 1.51 0.45 25.21
CA ALA A 27 0.22 0.97 25.65
C ALA A 27 0.03 0.84 27.17
N ALA A 28 0.40 -0.31 27.75
CA ALA A 28 0.32 -0.50 29.20
C ALA A 28 1.27 0.44 29.96
N ARG A 29 2.48 0.70 29.43
CA ARG A 29 3.42 1.68 30.00
C ARG A 29 2.91 3.12 29.89
N ALA A 30 2.14 3.42 28.84
CA ALA A 30 1.46 4.70 28.67
C ALA A 30 0.21 4.84 29.56
N GLY A 31 -0.12 3.84 30.39
CA GLY A 31 -1.22 3.91 31.36
C GLY A 31 -2.57 3.41 30.84
N LEU A 32 -2.64 2.84 29.63
CA LEU A 32 -3.90 2.32 29.10
C LEU A 32 -4.35 1.08 29.89
N SER A 33 -5.63 1.04 30.23
CA SER A 33 -6.26 -0.10 30.85
C SER A 33 -6.34 -1.29 29.89
N ARG A 34 -6.50 -2.48 30.46
CA ARG A 34 -6.66 -3.72 29.68
C ARG A 34 -7.88 -3.68 28.74
N ALA A 35 -8.93 -2.96 29.12
CA ALA A 35 -10.13 -2.79 28.30
C ALA A 35 -9.86 -1.89 27.09
N GLU A 36 -9.15 -0.78 27.29
CA GLU A 36 -8.76 0.15 26.22
C GLU A 36 -7.81 -0.52 25.23
N ILE A 37 -6.79 -1.25 25.72
CA ILE A 37 -5.87 -2.02 24.87
C ILE A 37 -6.63 -3.02 24.00
N ARG A 38 -7.60 -3.74 24.57
CA ARG A 38 -8.41 -4.70 23.79
C ARG A 38 -9.23 -3.98 22.71
N ARG A 39 -9.86 -2.85 23.06
CA ARG A 39 -10.67 -2.07 22.11
C ARG A 39 -9.82 -1.53 20.97
N ALA A 40 -8.63 -1.00 21.27
CA ALA A 40 -7.69 -0.51 20.27
C ALA A 40 -7.26 -1.63 19.32
N VAL A 41 -6.85 -2.78 19.85
CA VAL A 41 -6.47 -3.95 19.03
C VAL A 41 -7.62 -4.39 18.12
N GLN A 42 -8.86 -4.44 18.62
CA GLN A 42 -10.01 -4.80 17.79
C GLN A 42 -10.25 -3.77 16.67
N ALA A 43 -10.19 -2.46 17.00
CA ALA A 43 -10.37 -1.40 16.02
C ALA A 43 -9.31 -1.46 14.89
N ILE A 44 -8.07 -1.82 15.23
CA ILE A 44 -6.98 -2.00 14.26
C ILE A 44 -7.22 -3.23 13.38
N ILE A 45 -7.73 -4.33 13.94
CA ILE A 45 -8.09 -5.52 13.16
C ILE A 45 -9.24 -5.23 12.19
N ASP A 46 -10.23 -4.45 12.63
CA ASP A 46 -11.40 -4.10 11.82
C ASP A 46 -11.05 -3.09 10.72
N ASN A 47 -10.17 -2.13 11.00
CA ASN A 47 -9.71 -1.14 10.02
C ASN A 47 -8.28 -0.65 10.28
N PRO A 48 -7.26 -1.38 9.77
CA PRO A 48 -5.85 -1.07 10.00
C PRO A 48 -5.44 0.31 9.48
N HIS A 49 -6.07 0.80 8.40
CA HIS A 49 -5.67 2.04 7.72
C HIS A 49 -5.75 3.28 8.62
N THR A 50 -6.62 3.27 9.63
CA THR A 50 -6.85 4.42 10.53
C THR A 50 -5.76 4.62 11.57
N HIS A 51 -4.83 3.67 11.73
CA HIS A 51 -3.80 3.68 12.76
C HIS A 51 -2.38 3.66 12.18
N GLN A 52 -2.22 3.93 10.87
CA GLN A 52 -0.91 3.92 10.18
C GLN A 52 0.08 4.94 10.76
N ASP A 53 -0.42 6.06 11.27
CA ASP A 53 0.41 7.15 11.83
C ASP A 53 0.41 7.16 13.36
N ASP A 54 -0.21 6.17 14.02
CA ASP A 54 -0.29 6.12 15.47
C ASP A 54 1.06 5.74 16.12
N PRO A 55 1.56 6.49 17.11
CA PRO A 55 2.87 6.22 17.72
C PRO A 55 3.04 4.85 18.36
N ILE A 56 1.95 4.22 18.82
CA ILE A 56 1.96 2.92 19.51
C ILE A 56 1.48 1.82 18.56
N TRP A 57 0.47 2.12 17.75
CA TRP A 57 -0.30 1.13 17.00
C TRP A 57 0.10 1.00 15.53
N SER A 58 0.85 1.95 14.97
CA SER A 58 1.34 1.92 13.59
C SER A 58 2.04 0.60 13.21
N PRO A 59 2.93 0.02 14.04
CA PRO A 59 3.58 -1.24 13.70
C PRO A 59 2.59 -2.41 13.53
N VAL A 60 1.48 -2.40 14.28
CA VAL A 60 0.44 -3.44 14.19
C VAL A 60 -0.39 -3.24 12.93
N ALA A 61 -0.79 -2.00 12.66
CA ALA A 61 -1.55 -1.62 11.48
C ALA A 61 -0.80 -1.96 10.19
N LEU A 62 0.46 -1.53 10.07
CA LEU A 62 1.29 -1.79 8.90
C LEU A 62 1.53 -3.29 8.67
N ALA A 63 1.74 -4.05 9.76
CA ALA A 63 1.93 -5.49 9.66
C ALA A 63 0.66 -6.26 9.23
N LEU A 64 -0.53 -5.72 9.50
CA LEU A 64 -1.80 -6.29 9.02
C LEU A 64 -2.09 -5.92 7.58
N LEU A 65 -1.70 -4.71 7.18
CA LEU A 65 -1.84 -4.21 5.81
C LEU A 65 -0.91 -4.93 4.83
N GLY A 66 0.24 -5.42 5.32
CA GLY A 66 1.22 -6.11 4.50
C GLY A 66 1.88 -5.19 3.47
N PRO A 67 2.84 -5.73 2.70
CA PRO A 67 3.56 -4.95 1.69
C PRO A 67 2.66 -4.45 0.53
N GLU A 68 1.49 -5.05 0.33
CA GLU A 68 0.56 -4.68 -0.75
C GLU A 68 -0.19 -3.36 -0.49
N ALA A 69 -0.40 -2.98 0.76
CA ALA A 69 -1.11 -1.72 1.06
C ALA A 69 -0.29 -0.46 0.71
N ALA A 70 1.03 -0.58 0.55
CA ALA A 70 1.87 0.51 0.03
C ALA A 70 1.55 0.84 -1.44
N VAL A 71 0.85 -0.05 -2.15
CA VAL A 71 0.46 0.10 -3.56
C VAL A 71 -0.91 0.77 -3.72
N ALA A 72 -1.65 0.99 -2.62
CA ALA A 72 -3.00 1.57 -2.65
C ALA A 72 -3.04 3.08 -2.39
N VAL A 73 -1.97 3.81 -2.76
CA VAL A 73 -2.04 5.27 -2.86
C VAL A 73 -2.39 5.59 -4.30
N ASP A 74 -3.69 5.74 -4.57
CA ASP A 74 -4.17 6.48 -5.72
C ASP A 74 -3.81 7.96 -5.50
N SER A 75 -2.54 8.31 -5.69
CA SER A 75 -2.19 9.69 -5.98
C SER A 75 -2.67 9.93 -7.40
N GLY A 76 -3.89 10.44 -7.54
CA GLY A 76 -4.56 10.74 -8.81
C GLY A 76 -3.84 11.74 -9.74
N SER A 77 -2.53 11.92 -9.58
CA SER A 77 -1.64 12.54 -10.55
C SER A 77 -1.09 11.46 -11.50
N GLU A 78 -1.59 11.46 -12.74
CA GLU A 78 -0.95 10.74 -13.84
C GLU A 78 0.50 11.24 -13.99
N ALA A 79 1.45 10.30 -14.05
CA ALA A 79 2.85 10.64 -14.32
C ALA A 79 2.96 11.35 -15.67
N PRO A 80 3.68 12.48 -15.78
CA PRO A 80 3.81 13.18 -17.04
C PRO A 80 4.52 12.28 -18.06
N TRP A 81 4.08 12.33 -19.31
CA TRP A 81 4.74 11.60 -20.38
C TRP A 81 4.75 12.39 -21.69
N ARG A 82 5.59 11.98 -22.62
CA ARG A 82 5.73 12.61 -23.93
C ARG A 82 5.73 11.57 -25.04
N SER A 83 5.12 11.90 -26.16
CA SER A 83 5.22 11.14 -27.41
C SER A 83 6.19 11.80 -28.39
N TRP A 84 6.95 10.98 -29.10
CA TRP A 84 7.79 11.35 -30.24
C TRP A 84 7.28 10.74 -31.56
N GLY A 85 6.11 10.09 -31.54
CA GLY A 85 5.45 9.54 -32.73
C GLY A 85 4.27 10.38 -33.20
N HIS A 86 3.94 10.24 -34.48
CA HIS A 86 2.75 10.79 -35.12
C HIS A 86 1.86 9.63 -35.59
N GLU A 87 0.54 9.80 -35.48
CA GLU A 87 -0.45 8.79 -35.94
C GLU A 87 -0.23 7.37 -35.37
N LEU A 88 0.27 7.29 -34.12
CA LEU A 88 0.43 6.01 -33.42
C LEU A 88 -0.92 5.34 -33.20
N ASP A 89 -0.90 4.00 -33.15
CA ASP A 89 -2.10 3.21 -32.83
C ASP A 89 -2.72 3.70 -31.49
N PRO A 90 -4.01 4.09 -31.49
CA PRO A 90 -4.70 4.49 -30.26
C PRO A 90 -4.60 3.47 -29.14
N ALA A 91 -4.47 2.17 -29.44
CA ALA A 91 -4.26 1.15 -28.43
C ALA A 91 -2.92 1.29 -27.70
N SER A 92 -1.83 1.63 -28.41
CA SER A 92 -0.52 1.86 -27.83
C SER A 92 -0.48 3.12 -26.97
N ILE A 93 -1.18 4.18 -27.40
CA ILE A 93 -1.36 5.40 -26.61
C ILE A 93 -2.09 5.09 -25.30
N ARG A 94 -3.21 4.35 -25.35
CA ARG A 94 -3.96 3.95 -24.16
C ARG A 94 -3.11 3.11 -23.19
N GLN A 95 -2.25 2.24 -23.69
CA GLN A 95 -1.33 1.48 -22.83
C GLN A 95 -0.34 2.40 -22.10
N MET A 96 0.19 3.44 -22.76
CA MET A 96 1.06 4.44 -22.11
C MET A 96 0.30 5.25 -21.05
N GLU A 97 -0.91 5.73 -21.36
CA GLU A 97 -1.77 6.45 -20.41
C GLU A 97 -2.08 5.60 -19.17
N GLN A 98 -2.43 4.32 -19.38
CA GLN A 98 -2.68 3.39 -18.28
C GLN A 98 -1.44 3.13 -17.44
N ALA A 99 -0.28 2.94 -18.07
CA ALA A 99 0.99 2.75 -17.38
C ALA A 99 1.38 3.97 -16.53
N CYS A 100 1.12 5.19 -17.01
CA CYS A 100 1.41 6.43 -16.29
C CYS A 100 0.46 6.69 -15.10
N ARG A 101 -0.62 5.92 -14.95
CA ARG A 101 -1.51 5.97 -13.78
C ARG A 101 -1.10 5.02 -12.66
N LEU A 102 -0.07 4.20 -12.87
CA LEU A 102 0.42 3.32 -11.82
C LEU A 102 1.04 4.17 -10.69
N PRO A 103 0.80 3.85 -9.41
CA PRO A 103 1.37 4.60 -8.27
C PRO A 103 2.89 4.69 -8.26
N ILE A 104 3.55 3.74 -8.93
CA ILE A 104 5.00 3.70 -9.05
C ILE A 104 5.52 4.55 -10.22
N ALA A 105 4.67 5.05 -11.11
CA ALA A 105 5.12 5.77 -12.31
C ALA A 105 5.64 7.17 -11.96
N VAL A 106 6.86 7.49 -12.42
CA VAL A 106 7.50 8.81 -12.26
C VAL A 106 7.40 9.65 -13.54
N ARG A 107 7.63 9.04 -14.71
CA ARG A 107 7.56 9.69 -16.04
C ARG A 107 7.47 8.65 -17.16
N GLY A 108 6.79 8.98 -18.25
CA GLY A 108 6.70 8.14 -19.45
C GLY A 108 7.32 8.74 -20.71
N ALA A 109 7.71 7.89 -21.64
CA ALA A 109 8.14 8.28 -23.00
C ALA A 109 7.64 7.26 -24.04
N LEU A 110 7.05 7.75 -25.13
CA LEU A 110 6.52 6.92 -26.21
C LEU A 110 7.27 7.18 -27.52
N MET A 111 7.97 6.16 -28.02
CA MET A 111 8.79 6.24 -29.23
C MET A 111 7.96 6.23 -30.53
N PRO A 112 8.50 6.72 -31.66
CA PRO A 112 7.77 6.78 -32.93
C PRO A 112 7.44 5.42 -33.57
N ASP A 113 8.12 4.35 -33.17
CA ASP A 113 7.88 2.96 -33.60
C ASP A 113 6.92 2.20 -32.67
N ALA A 114 6.24 2.94 -31.79
CA ALA A 114 5.41 2.33 -30.76
C ALA A 114 4.23 1.56 -31.35
N HIS A 115 4.01 0.37 -30.80
CA HIS A 115 2.89 -0.50 -31.13
C HIS A 115 2.46 -1.29 -29.90
N VAL A 116 1.34 -2.00 -30.01
CA VAL A 116 0.70 -2.70 -28.88
C VAL A 116 1.64 -3.72 -28.27
N GLY A 117 1.81 -3.64 -26.94
CA GLY A 117 2.53 -4.60 -26.12
C GLY A 117 1.63 -5.26 -25.08
N TYR A 118 2.22 -5.72 -23.97
CA TYR A 118 1.50 -6.28 -22.83
C TYR A 118 1.70 -5.37 -21.61
N GLY A 119 0.66 -4.63 -21.22
CA GLY A 119 0.69 -3.65 -20.12
C GLY A 119 1.30 -2.30 -20.53
N LEU A 120 2.53 -2.30 -21.06
CA LEU A 120 3.20 -1.14 -21.63
C LEU A 120 3.35 -1.33 -23.16
N PRO A 121 3.22 -0.30 -24.00
CA PRO A 121 3.45 -0.46 -25.44
C PRO A 121 4.91 -0.80 -25.71
N ILE A 122 5.17 -1.56 -26.78
CA ILE A 122 6.53 -1.69 -27.32
C ILE A 122 6.96 -0.31 -27.80
N GLY A 123 8.21 0.09 -27.55
CA GLY A 123 8.66 1.47 -27.74
C GLY A 123 8.20 2.44 -26.64
N GLY A 124 7.52 1.95 -25.60
CA GLY A 124 7.26 2.69 -24.37
C GLY A 124 8.39 2.56 -23.36
N VAL A 125 8.75 3.66 -22.68
CA VAL A 125 9.66 3.68 -21.53
C VAL A 125 8.92 4.28 -20.34
N LEU A 126 9.00 3.61 -19.18
CA LEU A 126 8.40 4.06 -17.92
C LEU A 126 9.48 4.13 -16.84
N ALA A 127 9.65 5.30 -16.24
CA ALA A 127 10.46 5.46 -15.03
C ALA A 127 9.60 5.13 -13.79
N THR A 128 10.17 4.38 -12.85
CA THR A 128 9.51 3.90 -11.62
C THR A 128 10.31 4.22 -10.37
#